data_AF-A0AA37XIW5-F1
#
_entry.id   AF-A0AA37XIW5-F1
#
_cell.length_a   1.000
_cell.length_b   1.000
_cell.length_c   1.000
_cell.angle_alpha   90.00
_cell.angle_beta   90.00
_cell.angle_gamma   90.00
#
_symmetry.space_group_name_H-M   'P 1'
#
loop_
_entity.id
_entity.type
_entity.pdbx_description
1 polymer ?
#
loop_
_entity_poly.entity_id
_entity_poly.type
_entity_poly.pdbx_seq_one_letter_code
_entity_poly.pdbx_strand_id
1 'polypeptide(L)'
;MNGVFVESKFIGSSMFYGPGAGASPTAASVLTDILRIAQSKESNDPALQMCSSDLPQGELIRKGPTLNYFVLTNCKVDIKDFLVKHQVNPLMIQQGIENDEVAFITERLSETEKKSLKGQVKQVSNIKQILSIWED
;
A
#
# COMPACT_ATOMS: atom_id res chain seq x y z
N MET A 1 -14.52 1.62 7.85
CA MET A 1 -13.52 1.69 8.94
C MET A 1 -12.19 2.03 8.32
N ASN A 2 -11.35 2.76 9.05
CA ASN A 2 -9.98 3.10 8.66
C ASN A 2 -9.02 2.41 9.63
N GLY A 3 -7.83 2.12 9.13
CA GLY A 3 -6.70 1.61 9.92
C GLY A 3 -5.46 2.41 9.57
N VAL A 4 -4.68 2.77 10.59
CA VAL A 4 -3.37 3.43 10.44
C VAL A 4 -2.34 2.57 11.16
N PHE A 5 -1.40 2.02 10.41
CA PHE A 5 -0.26 1.28 10.95
C PHE A 5 0.94 2.23 11.07
N VAL A 6 1.62 2.20 12.21
CA VAL A 6 2.75 3.07 12.53
C VAL A 6 3.92 2.21 12.97
N GLU A 7 5.04 2.34 12.27
CA GLU A 7 6.32 1.78 12.66
C GLU A 7 7.19 2.85 13.31
N SER A 8 7.74 2.54 14.47
CA SER A 8 8.61 3.44 15.23
C SER A 8 9.83 2.68 15.72
N LYS A 9 11.00 3.32 15.62
CA LYS A 9 12.26 2.76 16.12
C LYS A 9 12.21 2.35 17.59
N PHE A 10 11.44 3.08 18.41
CA PHE A 10 11.41 2.88 19.86
C PHE A 10 10.13 2.21 20.36
N ILE A 11 8.99 2.51 19.74
CA ILE A 11 7.69 1.95 20.14
C ILE A 11 7.43 0.60 19.44
N GLY A 12 8.15 0.30 18.35
CA GLY A 12 7.89 -0.84 17.49
C GLY A 12 6.69 -0.58 16.57
N SER A 13 5.86 -1.59 16.36
CA SER A 13 4.71 -1.55 15.45
C SER A 13 3.40 -1.35 16.21
N SER A 14 2.57 -0.40 15.78
CA SER A 14 1.27 -0.09 16.37
C SER A 14 0.19 0.06 15.30
N MET A 15 -1.06 -0.31 15.61
CA MET A 15 -2.20 -0.15 14.69
C MET A 15 -3.35 0.59 15.38
N PHE A 16 -3.83 1.66 14.76
CA PHE A 16 -5.00 2.42 15.18
C PHE A 16 -6.15 2.13 14.23
N TYR A 17 -7.28 1.63 14.74
CA TYR A 17 -8.44 1.29 13.92
C TYR A 17 -9.71 1.96 14.45
N GLY A 18 -10.62 2.31 13.55
CA GLY A 18 -11.89 2.93 13.93
C GLY A 18 -12.70 3.50 12.76
N PRO A 19 -13.82 4.16 13.04
CA PRO A 19 -14.58 4.89 12.02
C PRO A 19 -13.80 6.14 11.58
N GLY A 20 -13.28 6.17 10.36
CA GLY A 20 -12.57 7.33 9.82
C GLY A 20 -13.45 8.35 9.07
N ALA A 21 -14.77 8.12 9.05
CA ALA A 21 -15.74 9.03 8.44
C ALA A 21 -17.12 8.84 9.10
N GLY A 22 -17.96 9.88 9.00
CA GLY A 22 -19.33 9.90 9.50
C GLY A 22 -19.58 11.08 10.45
N ALA A 23 -20.82 11.57 10.50
CA ALA A 23 -21.16 12.78 11.26
C ALA A 23 -20.74 12.69 12.74
N SER A 24 -21.10 11.60 13.43
CA SER A 24 -20.76 11.38 14.84
C SER A 24 -19.25 11.19 15.09
N PRO A 25 -18.52 10.29 14.41
CA PRO A 25 -17.09 10.12 14.64
C PRO A 25 -16.27 11.36 14.26
N THR A 26 -16.63 12.08 13.20
CA THR A 26 -15.99 13.36 12.85
C THR A 26 -16.27 14.44 13.91
N ALA A 27 -17.52 14.56 14.38
CA ALA A 27 -17.86 15.52 15.43
C ALA A 27 -17.14 15.24 16.76
N ALA A 28 -16.92 13.96 17.10
CA ALA A 28 -16.17 13.58 18.30
C ALA A 28 -14.71 14.09 18.26
N SER A 29 -14.02 13.98 17.12
CA SER A 29 -12.67 14.53 16.95
C SER A 29 -12.66 16.05 17.08
N VAL A 30 -13.59 16.74 16.40
CA VAL A 30 -13.71 18.21 16.48
C VAL A 30 -13.98 18.68 17.91
N LEU A 31 -14.90 18.00 18.62
CA LEU A 31 -15.23 18.32 20.01
C LEU A 31 -14.01 18.13 20.93
N THR A 32 -13.23 17.08 20.72
CA THR A 32 -12.01 16.80 21.50
C THR A 32 -11.00 17.94 21.35
N ASP A 33 -10.79 18.43 20.13
CA ASP A 33 -9.91 19.57 19.87
C ASP A 33 -10.41 20.86 20.55
N ILE A 34 -11.72 21.13 20.48
CA ILE A 34 -12.33 22.30 21.15
C ILE A 34 -12.12 22.22 22.67
N LEU A 35 -12.37 21.05 23.29
CA LEU A 35 -12.14 20.84 24.72
C LEU A 35 -10.68 21.05 25.09
N ARG A 36 -9.75 20.57 24.26
CA ARG A 36 -8.32 20.74 24.49
C ARG A 36 -7.90 22.21 24.42
N ILE A 37 -8.45 22.98 23.47
CA ILE A 37 -8.23 24.42 23.36
C ILE A 37 -8.77 25.16 24.59
N ALA A 38 -9.99 24.80 25.05
CA ALA A 38 -10.60 25.42 26.22
C ALA A 38 -9.76 25.18 27.49
N GLN A 39 -9.32 23.93 27.72
CA GLN A 39 -8.42 23.57 28.81
C GLN A 39 -7.10 24.35 28.76
N SER A 40 -6.49 24.44 27.58
CA SER A 40 -5.23 25.19 27.40
C SER A 40 -5.38 26.66 27.77
N LYS A 41 -6.50 27.29 27.40
CA LYS A 41 -6.81 28.69 27.73
C LYS A 41 -7.01 28.89 29.23
N GLU A 42 -7.67 27.95 29.90
CA GLU A 42 -7.93 28.02 31.34
C GLU A 42 -6.63 27.86 32.15
N SER A 43 -5.78 26.91 31.78
CA SER A 43 -4.48 26.68 32.42
C SER A 43 -3.39 27.70 32.02
N ASN A 44 -3.70 28.60 31.08
CA ASN A 44 -2.74 29.52 30.45
C ASN A 44 -1.54 28.78 29.80
N ASP A 45 -1.77 27.53 29.38
CA ASP A 45 -0.80 26.70 28.68
C ASP A 45 -0.72 27.15 27.22
N PRO A 46 0.48 27.10 26.60
CA PRO A 46 0.60 27.34 25.18
C PRO A 46 -0.25 26.31 24.40
N ALA A 47 -0.92 26.79 23.35
CA ALA A 47 -1.66 25.91 22.47
C ALA A 47 -0.75 24.80 21.92
N LEU A 48 -1.26 23.57 21.86
CA LEU A 48 -0.53 22.45 21.24
C LEU A 48 -0.21 22.81 19.79
N GLN A 49 1.07 23.00 19.49
CA GLN A 49 1.53 23.26 18.14
C GLN A 49 1.56 21.94 17.37
N MET A 50 0.64 21.76 16.43
CA MET A 50 0.54 20.54 15.62
C MET A 50 1.65 20.42 14.57
N CYS A 51 2.21 21.56 14.13
CA CYS A 51 3.36 21.63 13.24
C CYS A 51 4.34 22.67 13.78
N SER A 52 5.52 22.24 14.21
CA SER A 52 6.63 23.17 14.43
C SER A 52 7.20 23.62 13.09
N SER A 53 7.64 24.88 13.02
CA SER A 53 8.40 25.38 11.87
C SER A 53 9.74 24.67 11.69
N ASP A 54 10.24 24.06 12.76
CA ASP A 54 11.59 23.50 12.86
C ASP A 54 11.61 22.00 12.54
N LEU A 55 10.57 21.48 11.87
CA LEU A 55 10.56 20.11 11.39
C LEU A 55 11.71 19.90 10.40
N PRO A 56 12.43 18.77 10.46
CA PRO A 56 13.45 18.46 9.48
C PRO A 56 12.84 18.44 8.08
N GLN A 57 13.47 19.14 7.13
CA GLN A 57 13.05 19.10 5.74
C GLN A 57 13.31 17.70 5.19
N GLY A 58 12.24 16.95 4.97
CA GLY A 58 12.29 15.70 4.22
C GLY A 58 12.25 15.97 2.72
N GLU A 59 13.07 15.27 1.95
CA GLU A 59 12.89 15.24 0.50
C GLU A 59 11.71 14.33 0.15
N LEU A 60 10.78 14.82 -0.66
CA LEU A 60 9.78 13.97 -1.27
C LEU A 60 10.47 13.10 -2.32
N ILE A 61 10.79 11.87 -1.95
CA ILE A 61 11.31 10.87 -2.89
C ILE A 61 10.19 10.53 -3.87
N ARG A 62 10.23 11.13 -5.06
CA ARG A 62 9.28 10.86 -6.16
C ARG A 62 9.56 9.54 -6.88
N LYS A 63 10.65 8.85 -6.53
CA LYS A 63 10.93 7.51 -7.04
C LYS A 63 9.88 6.58 -6.43
N GLY A 64 9.00 6.04 -7.28
CA GLY A 64 7.97 5.11 -6.85
C GLY A 64 8.59 3.91 -6.14
N PRO A 65 7.91 3.33 -5.13
CA PRO A 65 8.41 2.19 -4.40
C PRO A 65 8.59 0.99 -5.35
N THR A 66 9.56 0.13 -5.02
CA THR A 66 9.65 -1.19 -5.63
C THR A 66 8.78 -2.14 -4.81
N LEU A 67 7.75 -2.72 -5.46
CA LEU A 67 6.74 -3.53 -4.79
C LEU A 67 6.62 -4.89 -5.46
N ASN A 68 6.19 -5.88 -4.68
CA ASN A 68 5.74 -7.15 -5.22
C ASN A 68 4.34 -6.96 -5.81
N TYR A 69 4.01 -7.69 -6.87
CA TYR A 69 2.70 -7.63 -7.49
C TYR A 69 2.10 -9.01 -7.61
N PHE A 70 0.86 -9.15 -7.17
CA PHE A 70 0.01 -10.29 -7.48
C PHE A 70 -0.60 -10.08 -8.85
N VAL A 71 -0.42 -11.04 -9.76
CA VAL A 71 -0.96 -11.01 -11.11
C VAL A 71 -1.85 -12.22 -11.31
N LEU A 72 -3.12 -11.97 -11.65
CA LEU A 72 -4.08 -12.99 -12.06
C LEU A 72 -4.36 -12.84 -13.55
N THR A 73 -4.16 -13.92 -14.31
CA THR A 73 -4.35 -13.93 -15.75
C THR A 73 -4.97 -15.25 -16.21
N ASN A 74 -5.63 -15.27 -17.36
CA ASN A 74 -6.04 -16.51 -18.01
C ASN A 74 -5.04 -16.87 -19.12
N CYS A 75 -4.43 -18.05 -19.01
CA CYS A 75 -3.40 -18.48 -19.93
C CYS A 75 -3.73 -19.89 -20.42
N LYS A 76 -3.98 -20.01 -21.73
CA LYS A 76 -4.15 -21.31 -22.41
C LYS A 76 -2.81 -22.02 -22.66
N VAL A 77 -1.70 -21.29 -22.47
CA VAL A 77 -0.33 -21.75 -22.66
C VAL A 77 0.32 -21.86 -21.28
N ASP A 78 1.30 -22.76 -21.12
CA ASP A 78 2.10 -22.81 -19.90
C ASP A 78 2.85 -21.48 -19.73
N ILE A 79 2.42 -20.69 -18.75
CA ILE A 79 3.00 -19.37 -18.49
C ILE A 79 4.39 -19.49 -17.87
N LYS A 80 4.78 -20.65 -17.32
CA LYS A 80 6.11 -20.84 -16.73
C LYS A 80 7.20 -20.67 -17.78
N ASP A 81 7.03 -21.29 -18.93
CA ASP A 81 7.99 -21.18 -20.05
C ASP A 81 8.08 -19.74 -20.55
N PHE A 82 6.96 -19.03 -20.59
CA PHE A 82 6.93 -17.61 -20.94
C PHE A 82 7.70 -16.76 -19.93
N LEU A 83 7.44 -16.95 -18.64
CA LEU A 83 8.12 -16.20 -17.57
C LEU A 83 9.63 -16.46 -17.58
N VAL A 84 10.05 -17.72 -17.76
CA VAL A 84 11.47 -18.09 -17.89
C VAL A 84 12.11 -17.41 -19.10
N LYS A 85 11.45 -17.45 -20.27
CA LYS A 85 11.95 -16.81 -21.50
C LYS A 85 12.12 -15.30 -21.35
N HIS A 86 11.23 -14.67 -20.59
CA HIS A 86 11.24 -13.23 -20.33
C HIS A 86 12.06 -12.85 -19.08
N GLN A 87 12.79 -13.81 -18.48
CA GLN A 87 13.62 -13.62 -17.28
C GLN A 87 12.83 -13.06 -16.08
N VAL A 88 11.56 -13.45 -15.97
CA VAL A 88 10.70 -13.10 -14.85
C VAL A 88 10.64 -14.30 -13.91
N ASN A 89 11.24 -14.17 -12.73
CA ASN A 89 11.18 -15.21 -11.70
C ASN A 89 10.10 -14.84 -10.68
N PRO A 90 8.92 -15.49 -10.70
CA PRO A 90 7.91 -15.24 -9.70
C PRO A 90 8.31 -15.88 -8.35
N LEU A 91 7.99 -15.22 -7.25
CA LEU A 91 8.14 -15.77 -5.90
C LEU A 91 7.22 -16.98 -5.70
N MET A 92 6.02 -16.92 -6.28
CA MET A 92 5.03 -17.98 -6.24
C MET A 92 4.25 -18.02 -7.55
N ILE A 93 3.87 -19.22 -7.98
CA ILE A 93 3.00 -19.43 -9.14
C ILE A 93 2.03 -20.58 -8.85
N GLN A 94 0.76 -20.36 -9.16
CA GLN A 94 -0.30 -21.36 -9.04
C GLN A 94 -1.18 -21.34 -10.29
N GLN A 95 -1.35 -22.50 -10.91
CA GLN A 95 -2.20 -22.69 -12.08
C GLN A 95 -3.41 -23.54 -11.69
N GLY A 96 -4.60 -23.00 -11.91
CA GLY A 96 -5.86 -23.70 -11.73
C GLY A 96 -6.02 -24.79 -12.79
N ILE A 97 -6.41 -25.99 -12.37
CA ILE A 97 -6.52 -27.17 -13.24
C ILE A 97 -7.73 -27.05 -14.19
N GLU A 98 -8.79 -26.34 -13.78
CA GLU A 98 -10.08 -26.32 -14.51
C GLU A 98 -10.33 -25.07 -15.37
N ASN A 99 -9.74 -23.91 -15.03
CA ASN A 99 -10.15 -22.61 -15.58
C ASN A 99 -9.09 -21.89 -16.42
N ASP A 100 -7.96 -22.53 -16.72
CA ASP A 100 -6.79 -21.90 -17.37
C ASP A 100 -6.33 -20.63 -16.63
N GLU A 101 -6.65 -20.50 -15.34
CA GLU A 101 -6.28 -19.34 -14.54
C GLU A 101 -4.90 -19.56 -13.93
N VAL A 102 -4.04 -18.56 -14.09
CA VAL A 102 -2.73 -18.55 -13.45
C VAL A 102 -2.61 -17.31 -12.59
N ALA A 103 -2.27 -17.55 -11.32
CA ALA A 103 -1.92 -16.52 -10.37
C ALA A 103 -0.42 -16.62 -10.06
N PHE A 104 0.28 -15.50 -10.07
CA PHE A 104 1.68 -15.46 -9.64
C PHE A 104 2.01 -14.16 -8.90
N ILE A 105 3.02 -14.23 -8.05
CA ILE A 105 3.56 -13.09 -7.31
C ILE A 105 4.92 -12.75 -7.89
N THR A 106 5.12 -11.49 -8.30
CA THR A 106 6.40 -11.02 -8.81
C THR A 106 7.41 -10.77 -7.69
N GLU A 107 8.69 -10.74 -8.02
CA GLU A 107 9.69 -10.02 -7.22
C GLU A 107 9.38 -8.52 -7.15
N ARG A 108 10.18 -7.76 -6.39
CA ARG A 108 10.03 -6.32 -6.25
C ARG A 108 10.30 -5.63 -7.59
N LEU A 109 9.27 -5.01 -8.17
CA LEU A 109 9.33 -4.27 -9.42
C LEU A 109 9.07 -2.79 -9.19
N SER A 110 9.76 -1.94 -9.95
CA SER A 110 9.40 -0.53 -10.12
C SER A 110 8.15 -0.39 -10.99
N GLU A 111 7.50 0.78 -10.94
CA GLU A 111 6.34 1.07 -11.81
C GLU A 111 6.68 0.99 -13.30
N THR A 112 7.94 1.22 -13.70
CA THR A 112 8.40 1.05 -15.08
C THR A 112 8.49 -0.41 -15.48
N GLU A 113 9.06 -1.26 -14.62
CA GLU A 113 9.19 -2.70 -14.86
C GLU A 113 7.83 -3.39 -14.86
N LYS A 114 6.96 -3.02 -13.92
CA LYS A 114 5.55 -3.45 -13.87
C LYS A 114 4.80 -3.14 -15.17
N LYS A 115 4.98 -1.94 -15.73
CA LYS A 115 4.36 -1.57 -17.03
C LYS A 115 4.89 -2.43 -18.18
N SER A 116 6.20 -2.68 -18.20
CA SER A 116 6.83 -3.57 -19.18
C SER A 116 6.28 -4.99 -19.08
N LEU A 117 6.28 -5.57 -17.87
CA LEU A 117 5.75 -6.90 -17.59
C LEU A 117 4.28 -7.02 -17.99
N LYS A 118 3.46 -6.04 -17.64
CA LYS A 118 2.03 -6.00 -18.05
C LYS A 118 1.89 -6.02 -19.57
N GLY A 119 2.74 -5.32 -20.30
CA GLY A 119 2.77 -5.33 -21.76
C GLY A 119 3.11 -6.72 -22.32
N GLN A 120 4.13 -7.36 -21.75
CA GLN A 120 4.57 -8.70 -22.14
C GLN A 120 3.48 -9.76 -21.86
N VAL A 121 2.94 -9.80 -20.65
CA VAL A 121 1.91 -10.78 -20.25
C VAL A 121 0.64 -10.64 -21.08
N LYS A 122 0.27 -9.41 -21.49
CA LYS A 122 -0.86 -9.14 -22.39
C LYS A 122 -0.72 -9.73 -23.80
N GLN A 123 0.50 -10.03 -24.24
CA GLN A 123 0.71 -10.63 -25.57
C GLN A 123 0.26 -12.10 -25.60
N VAL A 124 0.23 -12.76 -24.44
CA VAL A 124 0.04 -14.23 -24.35
C VAL A 124 -1.21 -14.59 -23.56
N SER A 125 -1.70 -13.68 -22.72
CA SER A 125 -2.78 -13.94 -21.77
C SER A 125 -3.61 -12.69 -21.53
N ASN A 126 -4.86 -12.84 -21.07
CA ASN A 126 -5.67 -11.70 -20.67
C ASN A 126 -5.63 -11.50 -19.15
N ILE A 127 -4.93 -10.44 -18.74
CA ILE A 127 -4.76 -10.08 -17.34
C ILE A 127 -6.11 -9.68 -16.74
N LYS A 128 -6.56 -10.45 -15.75
CA LYS A 128 -7.77 -10.19 -14.98
C LYS A 128 -7.52 -9.15 -13.89
N GLN A 129 -6.38 -9.28 -13.19
CA GLN A 129 -6.10 -8.43 -12.04
C GLN A 129 -4.60 -8.26 -11.80
N ILE A 130 -4.21 -7.08 -11.33
CA ILE A 130 -2.88 -6.80 -10.78
C ILE A 130 -3.08 -6.05 -9.46
N LEU A 131 -2.58 -6.59 -8.37
CA LEU A 131 -2.57 -5.95 -7.05
C LEU A 131 -1.13 -5.74 -6.58
N SER A 132 -0.85 -4.61 -5.95
CA SER A 132 0.39 -4.42 -5.20
C SER A 132 0.30 -5.19 -3.88
N ILE A 133 1.33 -5.95 -3.57
CA ILE A 133 1.52 -6.61 -2.27
C ILE A 133 2.56 -5.79 -1.51
N TRP A 134 2.25 -5.50 -0.26
CA TRP A 134 3.20 -4.95 0.69
C TRP A 134 3.74 -6.12 1.51
N GLU A 135 5.05 -6.32 1.47
CA GLU A 135 5.78 -7.30 2.29
C GLU A 135 6.77 -6.53 3.16
N ASP A 136 6.76 -6.84 4.46
CA ASP A 136 7.68 -6.32 5.47
C ASP A 136 9.14 -6.78 5.20
#